data_AF-A0A1C5MRR6-F1
#
_entry.id   AF-A0A1C5MRR6-F1
#
_cell.length_a   1.000
_cell.length_b   1.000
_cell.length_c   1.000
_cell.angle_alpha   90.00
_cell.angle_beta   90.00
_cell.angle_gamma   90.00
#
_symmetry.space_group_name_H-M   'P 1'
#
loop_
_entity.id
_entity.type
_entity.pdbx_description
1 polymer ?
#
loop_
_entity_poly.entity_id
_entity_poly.type
_entity_poly.pdbx_seq_one_letter_code
_entity_poly.pdbx_strand_id
1 'polypeptide(L)'
;MKTLRLIGLAIVAIVMSVNFVACGDDDDEPTTGNATLTIDGNKTTLNHAYWYCTPGNSENKYSLELMTFDMYGIKNESQMPSNFSIILIDFNAEGSVNEIPTGTFPANKYHVYTVLGDMEHQYEQNENKNSSNTALVITKENGGYKINIEKVYIGDDSAQDKEMSISYNGGFKSVPEWGRE
;
A
#
# COMPACT_ATOMS: atom_id res chain seq x y z
N MET A 1 45.76 -24.13 48.78
CA MET A 1 45.91 -23.38 47.51
C MET A 1 45.03 -24.04 46.46
N LYS A 2 44.29 -23.21 45.71
CA LYS A 2 43.71 -23.46 44.38
C LYS A 2 42.61 -24.53 44.24
N THR A 3 41.37 -24.05 44.17
CA THR A 3 40.40 -24.46 43.13
C THR A 3 39.36 -23.35 42.93
N LEU A 4 39.83 -22.13 42.62
CA LEU A 4 39.04 -21.17 41.86
C LEU A 4 39.40 -21.39 40.39
N ARG A 5 38.39 -21.75 39.57
CA ARG A 5 38.24 -21.54 38.12
C ARG A 5 37.43 -22.69 37.52
N LEU A 6 36.11 -22.52 37.46
CA LEU A 6 35.24 -23.21 36.48
C LEU A 6 33.86 -22.54 36.31
N ILE A 7 33.68 -21.29 36.73
CA ILE A 7 32.52 -20.45 36.34
C ILE A 7 32.88 -19.65 35.08
N GLY A 8 33.48 -20.32 34.10
CA GLY A 8 34.08 -19.69 32.92
C GLY A 8 33.65 -20.31 31.59
N LEU A 9 32.62 -21.15 31.58
CA LEU A 9 32.15 -21.81 30.36
C LEU A 9 30.68 -22.28 30.44
N ALA A 10 29.80 -21.45 30.98
CA ALA A 10 28.35 -21.76 31.02
C ALA A 10 27.45 -20.60 30.54
N ILE A 11 28.02 -19.52 29.99
CA ILE A 11 27.25 -18.38 29.43
C ILE A 11 27.52 -18.21 27.93
N VAL A 12 27.89 -19.29 27.23
CA VAL A 12 28.05 -19.30 25.75
C VAL A 12 27.15 -20.38 25.13
N ALA A 13 25.93 -20.52 25.67
CA ALA A 13 24.89 -21.38 25.09
C ALA A 13 23.48 -20.78 25.21
N ILE A 14 23.37 -19.46 25.45
CA ILE A 14 22.09 -18.71 25.45
C ILE A 14 21.96 -17.84 24.17
N VAL A 15 22.85 -18.03 23.20
CA VAL A 15 22.82 -17.33 21.90
C VAL A 15 22.88 -18.33 20.76
N MET A 16 22.00 -19.34 20.75
CA MET A 16 21.61 -20.11 19.54
C MET A 16 20.28 -20.84 19.74
N SER A 17 19.27 -20.08 20.17
CA SER A 17 17.88 -20.45 19.90
C SER A 17 17.15 -19.17 19.49
N VAL A 18 17.63 -18.62 18.37
CA VAL A 18 16.73 -18.17 17.31
C VAL A 18 15.72 -19.29 17.11
N ASN A 19 14.59 -19.23 17.80
CA ASN A 19 13.39 -19.87 17.30
C ASN A 19 12.99 -19.07 16.07
N PHE A 20 13.69 -19.37 14.99
CA PHE A 20 13.21 -19.28 13.65
C PHE A 20 12.00 -20.23 13.60
N VAL A 21 10.86 -19.73 14.08
CA VAL A 21 9.56 -20.23 13.67
C VAL A 21 9.40 -19.73 12.23
N ALA A 22 10.01 -20.47 11.32
CA ALA A 22 9.55 -20.59 9.95
C ALA A 22 8.86 -21.95 9.87
N CYS A 23 7.58 -21.92 10.20
CA CYS A 23 6.56 -22.83 9.68
C CYS A 23 5.22 -22.37 10.29
N GLY A 24 4.60 -21.45 9.57
CA GLY A 24 3.16 -21.21 9.57
C GLY A 24 2.76 -21.05 8.12
N ASP A 25 2.91 -22.14 7.35
CA ASP A 25 2.26 -22.29 6.06
C ASP A 25 0.82 -22.73 6.38
N ASP A 26 -0.13 -21.80 6.22
CA ASP A 26 -1.52 -22.01 5.79
C ASP A 26 -2.45 -20.89 6.32
N ASP A 27 -2.92 -20.06 5.37
CA ASP A 27 -4.29 -19.54 5.27
C ASP A 27 -4.83 -18.36 6.11
N ASP A 28 -3.99 -17.52 6.72
CA ASP A 28 -4.45 -16.25 7.33
C ASP A 28 -3.86 -15.00 6.64
N GLU A 29 -3.54 -15.08 5.34
CA GLU A 29 -3.35 -13.85 4.56
C GLU A 29 -4.70 -13.12 4.48
N PRO A 30 -4.80 -11.86 4.95
CA PRO A 30 -6.06 -11.14 4.93
C PRO A 30 -6.56 -11.10 3.49
N THR A 31 -7.75 -11.66 3.26
CA THR A 31 -8.34 -11.69 1.93
C THR A 31 -8.37 -10.29 1.35
N THR A 32 -7.90 -10.16 0.11
CA THR A 32 -7.95 -8.88 -0.60
C THR A 32 -9.38 -8.37 -0.63
N GLY A 33 -9.57 -7.14 -0.19
CA GLY A 33 -10.87 -6.49 -0.13
C GLY A 33 -11.29 -5.91 -1.48
N ASN A 34 -12.44 -5.23 -1.47
CA ASN A 34 -12.89 -4.43 -2.60
C ASN A 34 -12.76 -2.95 -2.26
N ALA A 35 -12.03 -2.21 -3.09
CA ALA A 35 -12.07 -0.76 -3.08
C ALA A 35 -13.27 -0.27 -3.87
N THR A 36 -13.99 0.69 -3.32
CA THR A 36 -14.97 1.49 -4.05
C THR A 36 -14.32 2.81 -4.42
N LEU A 37 -14.31 3.08 -5.72
CA LEU A 37 -13.89 4.34 -6.30
C LEU A 37 -15.13 5.05 -6.82
N THR A 38 -15.30 6.33 -6.47
CA THR A 38 -16.32 7.19 -7.06
C THR A 38 -15.66 8.37 -7.74
N ILE A 39 -16.00 8.63 -9.01
CA ILE A 39 -15.48 9.77 -9.80
C ILE A 39 -16.65 10.47 -10.47
N ASP A 40 -16.83 11.75 -10.19
CA ASP A 40 -17.99 12.55 -10.65
C ASP A 40 -19.34 11.84 -10.41
N GLY A 41 -19.44 11.09 -9.30
CA GLY A 41 -20.63 10.31 -8.94
C GLY A 41 -20.73 8.91 -9.58
N ASN A 42 -19.87 8.57 -10.55
CA ASN A 42 -19.81 7.23 -11.14
C ASN A 42 -18.96 6.30 -10.27
N LYS A 43 -19.46 5.08 -10.02
CA LYS A 43 -18.79 4.11 -9.15
C LYS A 43 -18.12 3.00 -9.93
N THR A 44 -16.92 2.63 -9.52
CA THR A 44 -16.22 1.42 -9.96
C THR A 44 -15.65 0.66 -8.76
N THR A 45 -15.43 -0.64 -8.94
CA THR A 45 -14.87 -1.51 -7.91
C THR A 45 -13.50 -1.99 -8.36
N LEU A 46 -12.51 -1.88 -7.47
CA LEU A 46 -11.18 -2.46 -7.65
C LEU A 46 -11.03 -3.60 -6.66
N ASN A 47 -10.74 -4.80 -7.16
CA ASN A 47 -10.81 -6.07 -6.42
C ASN A 47 -9.42 -6.64 -6.10
N HIS A 48 -8.36 -5.91 -6.45
CA HIS A 48 -6.98 -6.27 -6.14
C HIS A 48 -6.29 -5.10 -5.43
N ALA A 49 -5.53 -5.41 -4.38
CA ALA A 49 -4.86 -4.44 -3.54
C ALA A 49 -3.43 -4.90 -3.25
N TYR A 50 -2.46 -4.09 -3.66
CA TYR A 50 -1.04 -4.32 -3.46
C TYR A 50 -0.39 -3.15 -2.75
N TRP A 51 0.77 -3.39 -2.15
CA TRP A 51 1.56 -2.33 -1.55
C TRP A 51 3.04 -2.61 -1.62
N TYR A 52 3.84 -1.56 -1.62
CA TYR A 52 5.27 -1.66 -1.37
C TYR A 52 5.77 -0.45 -0.60
N CYS A 53 6.99 -0.58 -0.10
CA CYS A 53 7.68 0.44 0.64
C CYS A 53 9.08 0.62 0.05
N THR A 54 9.42 1.87 -0.26
CA THR A 54 10.78 2.27 -0.59
C THR A 54 11.40 2.92 0.65
N PRO A 55 12.42 2.29 1.27
CA PRO A 55 13.06 2.84 2.46
C PRO A 55 13.68 4.21 2.17
N GLY A 56 13.47 5.17 3.06
CA GLY A 56 14.09 6.49 2.98
C GLY A 56 14.94 6.81 4.21
N ASN A 57 15.71 7.90 4.15
CA ASN A 57 16.62 8.29 5.22
C ASN A 57 15.91 8.85 6.46
N SER A 58 14.67 9.32 6.33
CA SER A 58 13.90 9.93 7.43
C SER A 58 12.47 9.41 7.46
N GLU A 59 11.77 9.51 6.34
CA GLU A 59 10.47 8.88 6.11
C GLU A 59 10.65 7.81 5.01
N ASN A 60 9.89 6.72 5.10
CA ASN A 60 9.76 5.78 3.98
C ASN A 60 8.67 6.27 3.03
N LYS A 61 8.79 5.92 1.74
CA LYS A 61 7.71 6.09 0.76
C LYS A 61 6.88 4.81 0.72
N TYR A 62 5.59 4.92 0.98
CA TYR A 62 4.63 3.83 0.86
C TYR A 62 3.76 4.08 -0.37
N SER A 63 3.52 3.02 -1.12
CA SER A 63 2.69 3.03 -2.32
C SER A 63 1.61 1.98 -2.17
N LEU A 64 0.35 2.40 -2.21
CA LEU A 64 -0.82 1.52 -2.20
C LEU A 64 -1.39 1.47 -3.61
N GLU A 65 -1.55 0.27 -4.15
CA GLU A 65 -2.04 0.04 -5.50
C GLU A 65 -3.35 -0.72 -5.46
N LEU A 66 -4.41 -0.10 -5.93
CA LEU A 66 -5.73 -0.72 -6.07
C LEU A 66 -6.01 -0.88 -7.55
N MET A 67 -6.41 -2.06 -8.00
CA MET A 67 -6.59 -2.34 -9.42
C MET A 67 -7.69 -3.36 -9.71
N THR A 68 -8.15 -3.39 -10.96
CA THR A 68 -9.22 -4.30 -11.43
C THR A 68 -8.70 -5.65 -11.92
N PHE A 69 -7.39 -5.89 -11.85
CA PHE A 69 -6.76 -7.12 -12.34
C PHE A 69 -5.68 -7.62 -11.38
N ASP A 70 -5.37 -8.91 -11.45
CA ASP A 70 -4.33 -9.49 -10.60
C ASP A 70 -2.94 -9.24 -11.21
N MET A 71 -2.14 -8.38 -10.58
CA MET A 71 -0.78 -8.10 -11.04
C MET A 71 0.10 -9.36 -11.09
N TYR A 72 -0.06 -10.33 -10.18
CA TYR A 72 0.71 -11.58 -10.23
C TYR A 72 0.36 -12.46 -11.44
N GLY A 73 -0.80 -12.23 -12.06
CA GLY A 73 -1.22 -12.89 -13.30
C GLY A 73 -0.55 -12.33 -14.55
N ILE A 74 0.05 -11.14 -14.46
CA ILE A 74 0.67 -10.42 -15.58
C ILE A 74 2.16 -10.75 -15.62
N LYS A 75 2.63 -11.39 -16.69
CA LYS A 75 4.07 -11.71 -16.89
C LYS A 75 4.70 -10.87 -17.99
N ASN A 76 3.91 -10.16 -18.78
CA ASN A 76 4.33 -9.23 -19.82
C ASN A 76 3.13 -8.37 -20.26
N GLU A 77 3.42 -7.29 -21.00
CA GLU A 77 2.44 -6.32 -21.49
C GLU A 77 1.29 -6.95 -22.30
N SER A 78 1.55 -8.05 -23.03
CA SER A 78 0.51 -8.70 -23.84
C SER A 78 -0.60 -9.37 -23.02
N GLN A 79 -0.37 -9.58 -21.72
CA GLN A 79 -1.35 -10.13 -20.79
C GLN A 79 -2.13 -9.05 -20.04
N MET A 80 -1.75 -7.77 -20.21
CA MET A 80 -2.49 -6.67 -19.62
C MET A 80 -3.91 -6.66 -20.20
N PRO A 81 -4.94 -6.55 -19.34
CA PRO A 81 -6.31 -6.42 -19.83
C PRO A 81 -6.44 -5.19 -20.72
N SER A 82 -7.28 -5.26 -21.76
CA SER A 82 -7.58 -4.09 -22.60
C SER A 82 -8.49 -3.08 -21.90
N ASN A 83 -9.18 -3.50 -20.82
CA ASN A 83 -9.94 -2.62 -19.95
C ASN A 83 -9.51 -2.87 -18.50
N PHE A 84 -8.91 -1.87 -17.87
CA PHE A 84 -8.46 -1.93 -16.50
C PHE A 84 -8.54 -0.58 -15.81
N SER A 85 -8.58 -0.57 -14.49
CA SER A 85 -8.36 0.66 -13.71
C SER A 85 -7.31 0.42 -12.64
N ILE A 86 -6.51 1.45 -12.39
CA ILE A 86 -5.47 1.47 -11.36
C ILE A 86 -5.65 2.75 -10.54
N ILE A 87 -5.44 2.65 -9.24
CA ILE A 87 -5.24 3.78 -8.35
C ILE A 87 -3.95 3.53 -7.59
N LEU A 88 -3.05 4.50 -7.66
CA LEU A 88 -1.83 4.56 -6.86
C LEU A 88 -2.00 5.66 -5.83
N ILE A 89 -1.78 5.33 -4.56
CA ILE A 89 -1.73 6.29 -3.46
C ILE A 89 -0.33 6.23 -2.87
N ASP A 90 0.44 7.28 -3.14
CA ASP A 90 1.79 7.45 -2.61
C ASP A 90 1.75 8.36 -1.39
N PHE A 91 2.44 7.99 -0.32
CA PHE A 91 2.58 8.85 0.85
C PHE A 91 3.87 8.55 1.62
N ASN A 92 4.39 9.58 2.28
CA ASN A 92 5.58 9.43 3.10
C ASN A 92 5.21 9.37 4.59
N ALA A 93 5.84 8.44 5.31
CA ALA A 93 5.63 8.29 6.73
C ALA A 93 6.86 7.68 7.42
N GLU A 94 7.03 7.97 8.71
CA GLU A 94 7.87 7.17 9.58
C GLU A 94 7.21 5.81 9.83
N GLY A 95 7.99 4.73 9.83
CA GLY A 95 7.43 3.40 10.08
C GLY A 95 8.33 2.24 9.69
N SER A 96 7.77 1.05 9.81
CA SER A 96 8.39 -0.21 9.38
C SER A 96 8.31 -0.35 7.86
N VAL A 97 9.33 -0.95 7.25
CA VAL A 97 9.29 -1.34 5.83
C VAL A 97 8.44 -2.59 5.58
N ASN A 98 8.05 -3.29 6.65
CA ASN A 98 7.32 -4.55 6.61
C ASN A 98 5.82 -4.40 6.93
N GLU A 99 5.34 -3.18 7.19
CA GLU A 99 3.94 -2.94 7.52
C GLU A 99 3.47 -1.57 7.00
N ILE A 100 2.23 -1.49 6.52
CA ILE A 100 1.62 -0.22 6.14
C ILE A 100 1.33 0.58 7.41
N PRO A 101 1.84 1.81 7.55
CA PRO A 101 1.59 2.64 8.71
C PRO A 101 0.11 3.07 8.76
N THR A 102 -0.45 3.09 9.97
CA THR A 102 -1.80 3.63 10.22
C THR A 102 -1.70 5.10 10.64
N GLY A 103 -2.71 5.90 10.30
CA GLY A 103 -2.70 7.32 10.61
C GLY A 103 -3.66 8.15 9.76
N THR A 104 -3.55 9.46 9.92
CA THR A 104 -4.25 10.45 9.10
C THR A 104 -3.21 11.33 8.44
N PHE A 105 -3.13 11.26 7.11
CA PHE A 105 -2.15 11.96 6.29
C PHE A 105 -2.85 13.12 5.58
N PRO A 106 -2.47 14.38 5.84
CA PRO A 106 -3.10 15.53 5.19
C PRO A 106 -2.87 15.51 3.67
N ALA A 107 -3.70 16.25 2.93
CA ALA A 107 -3.70 16.27 1.47
C ALA A 107 -2.35 16.59 0.80
N ASN A 108 -1.45 17.28 1.49
CA ASN A 108 -0.11 17.60 1.00
C ASN A 108 0.96 16.54 1.39
N LYS A 109 0.56 15.43 2.02
CA LYS A 109 1.43 14.33 2.46
C LYS A 109 1.15 13.02 1.74
N TYR A 110 0.09 12.99 0.92
CA TYR A 110 -0.16 11.91 -0.02
C TYR A 110 -0.34 12.49 -1.42
N HIS A 111 -0.17 11.64 -2.42
CA HIS A 111 -0.36 11.94 -3.81
C HIS A 111 -1.14 10.78 -4.47
N VAL A 112 -2.08 11.09 -5.35
CA VAL A 112 -2.91 10.09 -6.02
C VAL A 112 -2.75 10.16 -7.53
N TYR A 113 -2.52 9.01 -8.14
CA TYR A 113 -2.55 8.82 -9.58
C TYR A 113 -3.56 7.74 -9.93
N THR A 114 -4.29 7.89 -11.03
CA THR A 114 -5.28 6.90 -11.47
C THR A 114 -5.33 6.73 -12.97
N VAL A 115 -5.59 5.49 -13.40
CA VAL A 115 -5.89 5.10 -14.78
C VAL A 115 -7.30 4.53 -14.80
N LEU A 116 -8.15 4.98 -15.72
CA LEU A 116 -9.55 4.56 -15.78
C LEU A 116 -9.91 3.96 -17.14
N GLY A 117 -10.14 2.65 -17.17
CA GLY A 117 -10.47 1.91 -18.39
C GLY A 117 -9.23 1.57 -19.20
N ASP A 118 -8.39 2.53 -19.55
CA ASP A 118 -7.16 2.31 -20.32
C ASP A 118 -6.12 3.41 -20.08
N MET A 119 -4.92 3.21 -20.66
CA MET A 119 -3.79 4.14 -20.54
C MET A 119 -4.02 5.53 -21.14
N GLU A 120 -5.09 5.77 -21.89
CA GLU A 120 -5.38 7.11 -22.45
C GLU A 120 -6.08 8.00 -21.41
N HIS A 121 -6.65 7.41 -20.36
CA HIS A 121 -7.42 8.12 -19.33
C HIS A 121 -6.68 8.11 -17.98
N GLN A 122 -5.56 8.83 -17.95
CA GLN A 122 -4.72 9.01 -16.77
C GLN A 122 -5.03 10.34 -16.09
N TYR A 123 -5.11 10.32 -14.76
CA TYR A 123 -5.37 11.51 -13.96
C TYR A 123 -4.45 11.54 -12.74
N GLU A 124 -4.07 12.74 -12.34
CA GLU A 124 -3.19 12.99 -11.20
C GLU A 124 -3.88 13.93 -10.21
N GLN A 125 -3.53 13.83 -8.93
CA GLN A 125 -4.02 14.73 -7.90
C GLN A 125 -3.66 16.18 -8.24
N ASN A 126 -4.67 17.05 -8.27
CA ASN A 126 -4.44 18.48 -8.42
C ASN A 126 -3.95 19.08 -7.10
N GLU A 127 -2.63 19.22 -6.97
CA GLU A 127 -1.99 19.74 -5.77
C GLU A 127 -2.38 21.19 -5.45
N ASN A 128 -2.78 21.99 -6.45
CA ASN A 128 -3.28 23.36 -6.23
C ASN A 128 -4.60 23.36 -5.45
N LYS A 129 -5.31 22.24 -5.42
CA LYS A 129 -6.55 22.03 -4.66
C LYS A 129 -6.34 21.25 -3.36
N ASN A 130 -5.11 21.07 -2.88
CA ASN A 130 -4.83 20.38 -1.62
C ASN A 130 -5.59 20.96 -0.41
N SER A 131 -5.89 22.26 -0.39
CA SER A 131 -6.71 22.89 0.66
C SER A 131 -8.18 22.45 0.64
N SER A 132 -8.65 21.91 -0.48
CA SER A 132 -10.01 21.39 -0.68
C SER A 132 -10.08 19.86 -0.63
N ASN A 133 -8.94 19.17 -0.74
CA ASN A 133 -8.80 17.73 -0.61
C ASN A 133 -8.88 17.32 0.87
N THR A 134 -9.43 16.14 1.14
CA THR A 134 -9.50 15.56 2.49
C THR A 134 -8.27 14.74 2.80
N ALA A 135 -8.03 14.43 4.08
CA ALA A 135 -6.92 13.56 4.46
C ALA A 135 -7.10 12.12 3.96
N LEU A 136 -5.97 11.45 3.70
CA LEU A 136 -5.89 10.00 3.61
C LEU A 136 -5.95 9.42 5.02
N VAL A 137 -6.93 8.57 5.29
CA VAL A 137 -7.10 7.90 6.58
C VAL A 137 -6.82 6.42 6.41
N ILE A 138 -5.88 5.91 7.19
CA ILE A 138 -5.49 4.50 7.22
C ILE A 138 -5.69 3.96 8.63
N THR A 139 -6.53 2.94 8.79
CA THR A 139 -6.70 2.22 10.05
C THR A 139 -6.49 0.73 9.84
N LYS A 140 -6.16 0.01 10.91
CA LYS A 140 -5.99 -1.45 10.89
C LYS A 140 -6.96 -2.08 11.89
N GLU A 141 -7.76 -3.04 11.42
CA GLU A 141 -8.73 -3.78 12.24
C GLU A 141 -8.70 -5.25 11.82
N ASN A 142 -8.63 -6.16 12.80
CA ASN A 142 -8.67 -7.62 12.56
C ASN A 142 -7.68 -8.10 11.48
N GLY A 143 -6.47 -7.52 11.42
CA GLY A 143 -5.44 -7.87 10.44
C GLY A 143 -5.59 -7.20 9.07
N GLY A 144 -6.76 -6.66 8.73
CA GLY A 144 -7.02 -5.91 7.50
C GLY A 144 -6.83 -4.40 7.66
N TYR A 145 -6.70 -3.70 6.54
CA TYR A 145 -6.60 -2.25 6.47
C TYR A 145 -7.90 -1.64 5.96
N LYS A 146 -8.26 -0.49 6.52
CA LYS A 146 -9.25 0.41 5.95
C LYS A 146 -8.54 1.65 5.45
N ILE A 147 -8.80 2.01 4.20
CA ILE A 147 -8.27 3.22 3.57
C ILE A 147 -9.45 4.08 3.15
N ASN A 148 -9.39 5.38 3.44
CA ASN A 148 -10.42 6.32 3.04
C ASN A 148 -9.82 7.65 2.61
N ILE A 149 -10.26 8.15 1.46
CA ILE A 149 -10.12 9.53 1.02
C ILE A 149 -11.52 9.97 0.64
N GLU A 150 -12.15 10.83 1.44
CA GLU A 150 -13.54 11.25 1.19
C GLU A 150 -13.65 12.10 -0.07
N LYS A 151 -12.63 12.91 -0.34
CA LYS A 151 -12.58 13.80 -1.50
C LYS A 151 -11.15 14.14 -1.90
N VAL A 152 -10.84 13.95 -3.17
CA VAL A 152 -9.62 14.43 -3.82
C VAL A 152 -9.96 14.91 -5.22
N TYR A 153 -9.43 16.07 -5.60
CA TYR A 153 -9.52 16.56 -6.97
C TYR A 153 -8.40 15.94 -7.81
N ILE A 154 -8.78 15.33 -8.92
CA ILE A 154 -7.86 14.78 -9.91
C ILE A 154 -8.09 15.47 -11.26
N GLY A 155 -7.06 15.59 -12.07
CA GLY A 155 -7.13 16.21 -13.39
C GLY A 155 -6.13 15.62 -14.37
N ASP A 156 -6.31 15.95 -15.64
CA ASP A 156 -5.29 15.81 -16.68
C ASP A 156 -4.83 17.21 -17.10
N ASP A 157 -3.75 17.32 -17.88
CA ASP A 157 -3.20 18.59 -18.38
C ASP A 157 -4.18 19.41 -19.24
N SER A 158 -5.37 18.88 -19.56
CA SER A 158 -6.30 19.38 -20.57
C SER A 158 -7.75 19.61 -20.09
N ALA A 159 -8.13 19.25 -18.86
CA ALA A 159 -9.53 19.19 -18.41
C ALA A 159 -9.85 19.88 -17.06
N GLN A 160 -11.15 20.09 -16.84
CA GLN A 160 -11.73 20.48 -15.54
C GLN A 160 -11.46 19.37 -14.51
N ASP A 161 -11.13 19.76 -13.28
CA ASP A 161 -10.91 18.82 -12.20
C ASP A 161 -12.16 17.95 -11.94
N LYS A 162 -11.91 16.66 -11.74
CA LYS A 162 -12.90 15.68 -11.32
C LYS A 162 -12.85 15.50 -9.82
N GLU A 163 -14.01 15.31 -9.19
CA GLU A 163 -14.06 14.96 -7.79
C GLU A 163 -14.02 13.44 -7.64
N MET A 164 -13.07 12.95 -6.83
CA MET A 164 -12.87 11.54 -6.58
C MET A 164 -12.95 11.21 -5.08
N SER A 165 -13.49 10.04 -4.75
CA SER A 165 -13.44 9.47 -3.39
C SER A 165 -13.01 8.00 -3.44
N ILE A 166 -12.27 7.53 -2.44
CA ILE A 166 -11.80 6.15 -2.32
C ILE A 166 -12.18 5.60 -0.96
N SER A 167 -12.73 4.39 -0.92
CA SER A 167 -12.92 3.61 0.30
C SER A 167 -12.47 2.17 0.06
N TYR A 168 -11.62 1.64 0.91
CA TYR A 168 -11.13 0.26 0.87
C TYR A 168 -11.23 -0.39 2.25
N ASN A 169 -11.52 -1.69 2.29
CA ASN A 169 -11.46 -2.51 3.49
C ASN A 169 -11.01 -3.93 3.12
N GLY A 170 -9.80 -4.33 3.52
CA GLY A 170 -9.26 -5.66 3.29
C GLY A 170 -7.75 -5.76 3.47
N GLY A 171 -7.17 -6.91 3.08
CA GLY A 171 -5.73 -7.14 3.11
C GLY A 171 -4.99 -6.56 1.91
N PHE A 172 -3.72 -6.20 2.06
CA PHE A 172 -2.86 -5.84 0.94
C PHE A 172 -1.81 -6.93 0.70
N LYS A 173 -1.62 -7.33 -0.56
CA LYS A 173 -0.50 -8.19 -0.94
C LYS A 173 0.75 -7.33 -1.21
N SER A 174 1.95 -7.84 -0.98
CA SER A 174 3.15 -7.09 -1.40
C SER A 174 3.19 -6.98 -2.93
N VAL A 175 3.71 -5.88 -3.48
CA VAL A 175 3.96 -5.80 -4.92
C VAL A 175 5.08 -6.81 -5.28
N PRO A 176 4.91 -7.58 -6.37
CA PRO A 176 5.96 -8.46 -6.89
C PRO A 176 7.27 -7.71 -7.11
N GLU A 177 8.42 -8.37 -6.95
CA GLU A 177 9.73 -7.69 -7.09
C GLU A 177 9.91 -6.98 -8.43
N TRP A 178 9.37 -7.53 -9.52
CA TRP A 178 9.43 -6.93 -10.86
C TRP A 178 8.54 -5.69 -11.04
N GLY A 179 7.58 -5.46 -10.13
CA GLY A 179 6.68 -4.31 -10.16
C GLY A 179 7.14 -3.13 -9.30
N ARG A 180 8.33 -3.20 -8.70
CA ARG A 180 8.87 -2.18 -7.77
C ARG A 180 9.80 -1.16 -8.44
N GLU A 181 9.96 -1.22 -9.77
CA GLU A 181 10.87 -0.37 -10.56
C GLU A 181 10.21 0.91 -11.09
#